data_AF-A0A8H7PB60-F1
#
_entry.id   AF-A0A8H7PB60-F1
#
_cell.length_a   1.000
_cell.length_b   1.000
_cell.length_c   1.000
_cell.angle_alpha   90.00
_cell.angle_beta   90.00
_cell.angle_gamma   90.00
#
_symmetry.space_group_name_H-M   'P 1'
#
loop_
_entity.id
_entity.type
_entity.pdbx_description
1 polymer ?
#
loop_
_entity_poly.entity_id
_entity_poly.type
_entity_poly.pdbx_seq_one_letter_code
_entity_poly.pdbx_strand_id
1 'polypeptide(L)'
;MADIRGTSSAPETPGGNAYETSTATHEALSAWFIGPKAENRELLKTHLLSIVDRVAHERHAYFPRDPDFITPIAQASAAYQREVADLERYLTFMTTLLSRYSIPYFSPRYMGHMCFDNSLPATLGYLVAMLHNPNNVAVEASPLTSYVEYCVGQQLCKMLGYRTQEELSEDNKVKAYKSWGHVTCDGSVANLEAMW
;
A
#
# COMPACT_ATOMS: atom_id res chain seq x y z
N MET A 1 -45.96 -15.16 -22.46
CA MET A 1 -46.73 -16.22 -21.79
C MET A 1 -46.68 -17.45 -22.67
N ALA A 2 -45.93 -18.48 -22.24
CA ALA A 2 -45.81 -19.89 -22.73
C ALA A 2 -44.34 -20.33 -22.45
N ASP A 3 -44.03 -20.94 -21.29
CA ASP A 3 -44.14 -22.37 -20.89
C ASP A 3 -42.79 -23.10 -21.10
N ILE A 4 -41.90 -23.15 -20.11
CA ILE A 4 -41.69 -24.22 -19.11
C ILE A 4 -41.73 -25.65 -19.70
N ARG A 5 -40.54 -26.19 -20.02
CA ARG A 5 -40.02 -27.52 -19.62
C ARG A 5 -38.79 -27.88 -20.46
N GLY A 6 -37.62 -27.63 -19.90
CA GLY A 6 -36.34 -28.18 -20.35
C GLY A 6 -35.71 -28.94 -19.18
N THR A 7 -35.97 -30.24 -19.15
CA THR A 7 -35.22 -31.32 -18.51
C THR A 7 -34.12 -30.98 -17.50
N SER A 8 -34.37 -31.42 -16.26
CA SER A 8 -33.38 -31.69 -15.22
C SER A 8 -32.17 -32.46 -15.75
N SER A 9 -31.02 -31.79 -15.82
CA SER A 9 -29.72 -32.41 -15.55
C SER A 9 -29.17 -31.74 -14.30
N ALA A 10 -28.93 -32.51 -13.24
CA ALA A 10 -28.16 -32.04 -12.10
C ALA A 10 -26.85 -31.42 -12.61
N PRO A 11 -26.41 -30.25 -12.11
CA PRO A 11 -25.07 -29.80 -12.42
C PRO A 11 -24.13 -30.86 -11.85
N GLU A 12 -23.44 -31.57 -12.73
CA GLU A 12 -22.20 -32.24 -12.36
C GLU A 12 -21.37 -31.19 -11.64
N THR A 13 -21.16 -31.34 -10.33
CA THR A 13 -20.24 -30.49 -9.58
C THR A 13 -18.90 -30.63 -10.29
N PRO A 14 -18.42 -29.61 -11.03
CA PRO A 14 -17.03 -29.63 -11.43
C PRO A 14 -16.28 -29.60 -10.10
N GLY A 15 -15.22 -30.39 -9.96
CA GLY A 15 -14.29 -30.28 -8.83
C GLY A 15 -13.51 -28.95 -8.82
N GLY A 16 -14.12 -27.90 -9.38
CA GLY A 16 -13.58 -26.60 -9.60
C GLY A 16 -14.16 -25.59 -8.62
N ASN A 17 -13.33 -24.70 -8.10
CA ASN A 17 -13.79 -23.66 -7.19
C ASN A 17 -14.59 -22.58 -7.96
N ALA A 18 -15.44 -21.81 -7.25
CA ALA A 18 -16.30 -20.78 -7.85
C ALA A 18 -15.54 -19.61 -8.54
N TYR A 19 -14.21 -19.59 -8.45
CA TYR A 19 -13.30 -18.60 -9.03
C TYR A 19 -12.57 -19.11 -10.28
N GLU A 20 -12.80 -20.35 -10.72
CA GLU A 20 -12.16 -20.91 -11.91
C GLU A 20 -12.67 -20.31 -13.22
N THR A 21 -13.88 -19.73 -13.21
CA THR A 21 -14.40 -18.95 -14.33
C THR A 21 -14.00 -17.48 -14.19
N SER A 22 -12.69 -17.22 -14.25
CA SER A 22 -12.12 -15.87 -14.12
C SER A 22 -12.07 -15.13 -15.46
N THR A 23 -12.23 -13.81 -15.42
CA THR A 23 -11.93 -12.95 -16.58
C THR A 23 -10.49 -12.46 -16.50
N ALA A 24 -9.87 -12.12 -17.62
CA ALA A 24 -8.51 -11.55 -17.64
C ALA A 24 -8.39 -10.32 -16.71
N THR A 25 -9.45 -9.51 -16.59
CA THR A 25 -9.50 -8.38 -15.65
C THR A 25 -9.46 -8.83 -14.19
N HIS A 26 -10.18 -9.90 -13.83
CA HIS A 26 -10.15 -10.45 -12.47
C HIS A 26 -8.77 -11.04 -12.14
N GLU A 27 -8.13 -11.71 -13.10
CA GLU A 27 -6.76 -12.23 -12.95
C GLU A 27 -5.76 -11.09 -12.67
N ALA A 28 -5.84 -10.01 -13.44
CA ALA A 28 -4.97 -8.84 -13.26
C ALA A 28 -5.17 -8.18 -11.89
N LEU A 29 -6.42 -7.98 -11.45
CA LEU A 29 -6.73 -7.39 -10.14
C LEU A 29 -6.35 -8.30 -8.97
N SER A 30 -6.38 -9.62 -9.17
CA SER A 30 -5.98 -10.58 -8.14
C SER A 30 -4.52 -10.44 -7.73
N ALA A 31 -3.66 -9.88 -8.59
CA ALA A 31 -2.26 -9.59 -8.28
C ALA A 31 -2.07 -8.37 -7.34
N TRP A 32 -3.12 -7.57 -7.10
CA TRP A 32 -3.02 -6.31 -6.34
C TRP A 32 -3.24 -6.48 -4.84
N PHE A 33 -3.60 -7.68 -4.36
CA PHE A 33 -3.94 -7.92 -2.95
C PHE A 33 -3.19 -9.14 -2.42
N ILE A 34 -3.07 -9.28 -1.09
CA ILE A 34 -2.54 -10.51 -0.49
C ILE A 34 -3.55 -11.65 -0.71
N GLY A 35 -4.84 -11.31 -0.57
CA GLY A 35 -5.96 -12.19 -0.84
C GLY A 35 -6.58 -12.78 0.43
N PRO A 36 -7.85 -13.25 0.36
CA PRO A 36 -8.60 -13.72 1.52
C PRO A 36 -7.97 -14.87 2.30
N LYS A 37 -7.11 -15.67 1.65
CA LYS A 37 -6.37 -16.79 2.25
C LYS A 37 -4.86 -16.60 2.17
N ALA A 38 -4.43 -15.37 1.92
CA ALA A 38 -3.04 -15.00 1.71
C ALA A 38 -2.39 -15.76 0.54
N GLU A 39 -3.14 -15.90 -0.56
CA GLU A 39 -2.75 -16.56 -1.80
C GLU A 39 -1.45 -15.96 -2.37
N ASN A 40 -1.27 -14.65 -2.26
CA ASN A 40 -0.09 -13.91 -2.73
C ASN A 40 0.95 -13.65 -1.63
N ARG A 41 0.97 -14.43 -0.54
CA ARG A 41 1.92 -14.20 0.58
C ARG A 41 3.40 -14.23 0.16
N GLU A 42 3.77 -15.09 -0.78
CA GLU A 42 5.17 -15.23 -1.21
C GLU A 42 5.59 -14.05 -2.09
N LEU A 43 4.67 -13.48 -2.87
CA LEU A 43 4.87 -12.23 -3.60
C LEU A 43 5.17 -11.09 -2.62
N LEU A 44 4.36 -10.95 -1.56
CA LEU A 44 4.58 -9.94 -0.53
C LEU A 44 5.94 -10.11 0.17
N LYS A 45 6.27 -11.33 0.64
CA LYS A 45 7.56 -11.61 1.28
C LYS A 45 8.75 -11.25 0.39
N THR A 46 8.69 -11.64 -0.88
CA THR A 46 9.75 -11.37 -1.86
C THR A 46 9.99 -9.87 -2.01
N HIS A 47 8.93 -9.08 -2.13
CA HIS A 47 9.05 -7.63 -2.24
C HIS A 47 9.53 -6.98 -0.94
N LEU A 48 9.06 -7.43 0.23
CA LEU A 48 9.54 -6.92 1.53
C LEU A 48 11.04 -7.16 1.71
N LEU A 49 11.53 -8.37 1.41
CA LEU A 49 12.96 -8.67 1.46
C LEU A 49 13.75 -7.78 0.49
N SER A 50 13.27 -7.64 -0.76
CA SER A 50 13.93 -6.77 -1.73
C SER A 50 13.97 -5.30 -1.30
N ILE A 51 12.94 -4.81 -0.60
CA ILE A 51 12.91 -3.44 -0.06
C ILE A 51 14.00 -3.29 1.00
N VAL A 52 14.10 -4.25 1.94
CA VAL A 52 15.13 -4.24 2.99
C VAL A 52 16.53 -4.23 2.37
N ASP A 53 16.78 -5.10 1.40
CA ASP A 53 18.09 -5.21 0.74
C ASP A 53 18.46 -3.91 0.00
N ARG A 54 17.50 -3.28 -0.68
CA ARG A 54 17.71 -2.00 -1.38
C ARG A 54 18.01 -0.87 -0.41
N VAL A 55 17.24 -0.75 0.67
CA VAL A 55 17.48 0.28 1.69
C VAL A 55 18.83 0.08 2.37
N ALA A 56 19.21 -1.16 2.68
CA ALA A 56 20.52 -1.48 3.23
C ALA A 56 21.64 -1.09 2.25
N HIS A 57 21.49 -1.42 0.97
CA HIS A 57 22.46 -1.05 -0.07
C HIS A 57 22.69 0.46 -0.14
N GLU A 58 21.62 1.26 -0.19
CA GLU A 58 21.73 2.73 -0.26
C GLU A 58 22.41 3.31 1.00
N ARG A 59 22.10 2.77 2.19
CA ARG A 59 22.75 3.20 3.44
C ARG A 59 24.26 2.94 3.42
N HIS A 60 24.71 1.82 2.88
CA HIS A 60 26.14 1.53 2.71
C HIS A 60 26.79 2.39 1.61
N ALA A 61 26.05 2.77 0.57
CA ALA A 61 26.56 3.54 -0.55
C ALA A 61 26.74 5.04 -0.26
N TYR A 62 25.98 5.63 0.68
CA TYR A 62 25.96 7.08 0.93
C TYR A 62 27.34 7.64 1.36
N PHE A 63 28.04 6.95 2.26
CA PHE A 63 29.44 7.23 2.62
C PHE A 63 30.21 5.93 2.89
N PRO A 64 30.79 5.28 1.86
CA PRO A 64 31.33 3.91 1.97
C PRO A 64 32.55 3.73 2.89
N ARG A 65 33.14 4.83 3.36
CA ARG A 65 34.32 4.81 4.24
C ARG A 65 33.98 4.93 5.72
N ASP A 66 32.71 5.21 6.04
CA ASP A 66 32.28 5.31 7.43
C ASP A 66 32.28 3.91 8.07
N PRO A 67 32.77 3.77 9.31
CA PRO A 67 32.78 2.49 10.00
C PRO A 67 31.36 2.10 10.45
N ASP A 68 31.15 0.80 10.66
CA ASP A 68 29.89 0.29 11.20
C ASP A 68 29.65 0.84 12.62
N PHE A 69 28.55 1.56 12.79
CA PHE A 69 28.14 2.08 14.10
C PHE A 69 27.66 0.95 15.03
N ILE A 70 26.99 -0.07 14.47
CA ILE A 70 26.52 -1.25 15.19
C ILE A 70 27.45 -2.41 14.84
N THR A 71 28.41 -2.70 15.71
CA THR A 71 29.45 -3.71 15.46
C THR A 71 28.99 -5.14 15.83
N PRO A 72 29.66 -6.18 15.30
CA PRO A 72 29.40 -7.56 15.70
C PRO A 72 29.58 -7.81 17.21
N ILE A 73 30.48 -7.08 17.86
CA ILE A 73 30.69 -7.15 19.32
C ILE A 73 29.47 -6.63 20.06
N ALA A 74 28.90 -5.49 19.61
CA ALA A 74 27.67 -4.94 20.18
C ALA A 74 26.50 -5.91 19.99
N GLN A 75 26.36 -6.50 18.80
CA GLN A 75 25.33 -7.50 18.51
C GLN A 75 25.48 -8.77 19.35
N ALA A 76 26.70 -9.21 19.63
CA ALA A 76 26.97 -10.36 20.50
C ALA A 76 26.75 -10.08 21.99
N SER A 77 26.53 -8.83 22.39
CA SER A 77 26.36 -8.46 23.80
C SER A 77 25.04 -8.99 24.39
N ALA A 78 25.07 -9.34 25.68
CA ALA A 78 23.88 -9.83 26.38
C ALA A 78 22.75 -8.77 26.45
N ALA A 79 23.11 -7.48 26.46
CA ALA A 79 22.12 -6.40 26.43
C ALA A 79 21.40 -6.35 25.08
N TYR A 80 22.13 -6.39 23.97
CA TYR A 80 21.54 -6.41 22.62
C TYR A 80 20.63 -7.62 22.42
N GLN A 81 21.11 -8.81 22.77
CA GLN A 81 20.33 -10.04 22.62
C GLN A 81 19.04 -10.05 23.45
N ARG A 82 19.03 -9.39 24.62
CA ARG A 82 17.82 -9.21 25.42
C ARG A 82 16.81 -8.33 24.71
N GLU A 83 17.23 -7.18 24.20
CA GLU A 83 16.35 -6.26 23.48
C GLU A 83 15.79 -6.88 22.20
N VAL A 84 16.59 -7.67 21.47
CA VAL A 84 16.12 -8.43 20.29
C VAL A 84 15.06 -9.46 20.69
N ALA A 85 15.30 -10.24 21.75
CA ALA A 85 14.34 -11.22 22.23
C ALA A 85 13.02 -10.58 22.69
N ASP A 86 13.09 -9.42 23.36
CA ASP A 86 11.91 -8.66 23.76
C ASP A 86 11.15 -8.11 22.54
N LEU A 87 11.87 -7.58 21.54
CA LEU A 87 11.27 -7.13 20.27
C LEU A 87 10.52 -8.27 19.56
N GLU A 88 11.15 -9.43 19.39
CA GLU A 88 10.54 -10.61 18.77
C GLU A 88 9.30 -11.08 19.53
N ARG A 89 9.37 -11.07 20.86
CA ARG A 89 8.25 -11.41 21.74
C ARG A 89 7.09 -10.43 21.54
N TYR A 90 7.34 -9.13 21.54
CA TYR A 90 6.29 -8.12 21.39
C TYR A 90 5.69 -8.14 19.98
N LEU A 91 6.50 -8.33 18.93
CA LEU A 91 5.99 -8.46 17.56
C LEU A 91 5.09 -9.70 17.41
N THR A 92 5.51 -10.84 17.96
CA THR A 92 4.70 -12.06 17.95
C THR A 92 3.40 -11.86 18.73
N PHE A 93 3.48 -11.22 19.89
CA PHE A 93 2.33 -10.91 20.72
C PHE A 93 1.33 -9.99 20.00
N MET A 94 1.79 -8.87 19.44
CA MET A 94 0.97 -7.93 18.70
C MET A 94 0.32 -8.57 17.47
N THR A 95 1.09 -9.33 16.68
CA THR A 95 0.56 -10.00 15.48
C THR A 95 -0.51 -11.03 15.85
N THR A 96 -0.31 -11.76 16.95
CA THR A 96 -1.31 -12.72 17.46
C THR A 96 -2.58 -12.01 17.92
N LEU A 97 -2.45 -10.90 18.65
CA LEU A 97 -3.59 -10.12 19.10
C LEU A 97 -4.38 -9.54 17.92
N LEU A 98 -3.70 -8.91 16.97
CA LEU A 98 -4.34 -8.36 15.78
C LEU A 98 -5.04 -9.46 14.98
N SER A 99 -4.41 -10.61 14.79
CA SER A 99 -4.99 -11.72 14.04
C SER A 99 -6.22 -12.34 14.72
N ARG A 100 -6.26 -12.35 16.07
CA ARG A 100 -7.33 -12.96 16.85
C ARG A 100 -8.50 -12.02 17.12
N TYR A 101 -8.23 -10.73 17.33
CA TYR A 101 -9.21 -9.76 17.82
C TYR A 101 -9.58 -8.66 16.82
N SER A 102 -8.95 -8.60 15.65
CA SER A 102 -9.37 -7.68 14.59
C SER A 102 -10.52 -8.25 13.77
N ILE A 103 -11.31 -7.36 13.19
CA ILE A 103 -12.32 -7.73 12.20
C ILE A 103 -11.62 -8.19 10.92
N PRO A 104 -11.97 -9.37 10.35
CA PRO A 104 -11.28 -9.91 9.18
C PRO A 104 -11.73 -9.22 7.89
N TYR A 105 -11.30 -7.96 7.68
CA TYR A 105 -11.63 -7.17 6.48
C TYR A 105 -11.16 -7.82 5.17
N PHE A 106 -10.12 -8.66 5.23
CA PHE A 106 -9.64 -9.46 4.10
C PHE A 106 -10.64 -10.52 3.63
N SER A 107 -11.61 -10.90 4.46
CA SER A 107 -12.58 -11.93 4.10
C SER A 107 -13.74 -11.34 3.29
N PRO A 108 -14.11 -11.92 2.14
CA PRO A 108 -15.32 -11.53 1.40
C PRO A 108 -16.63 -11.71 2.20
N ARG A 109 -16.58 -12.41 3.34
CA ARG A 109 -17.71 -12.51 4.27
C ARG A 109 -17.98 -11.20 5.01
N TYR A 110 -16.99 -10.31 5.09
CA TYR A 110 -17.16 -8.97 5.63
C TYR A 110 -17.72 -8.04 4.55
N MET A 111 -18.94 -7.55 4.76
CA MET A 111 -19.64 -6.63 3.84
C MET A 111 -20.34 -5.51 4.64
N GLY A 112 -19.62 -4.97 5.64
CA GLY A 112 -20.18 -4.01 6.60
C GLY A 112 -19.89 -2.55 6.25
N HIS A 113 -18.72 -2.07 6.68
CA HIS A 113 -18.29 -0.67 6.48
C HIS A 113 -17.36 -0.55 5.26
N MET A 114 -16.88 0.68 4.99
CA MET A 114 -15.93 1.02 3.92
C MET A 114 -14.51 0.50 4.21
N CYS A 115 -14.39 -0.78 4.56
CA CYS A 115 -13.15 -1.46 4.87
C CYS A 115 -13.02 -2.70 3.99
N PHE A 116 -11.87 -2.84 3.36
CA PHE A 116 -11.50 -4.00 2.55
C PHE A 116 -10.00 -4.27 2.70
N ASP A 117 -9.50 -5.34 2.09
CA ASP A 117 -8.07 -5.60 2.04
C ASP A 117 -7.32 -4.44 1.36
N ASN A 118 -6.16 -4.07 1.90
CA ASN A 118 -5.35 -3.00 1.33
C ASN A 118 -4.61 -3.51 0.09
N SER A 119 -4.44 -2.63 -0.91
CA SER A 119 -3.64 -3.00 -2.08
C SER A 119 -2.17 -3.18 -1.71
N LEU A 120 -1.52 -4.16 -2.33
CA LEU A 120 -0.10 -4.44 -2.21
C LEU A 120 0.76 -3.23 -2.60
N PRO A 121 0.49 -2.50 -3.72
CA PRO A 121 1.27 -1.32 -4.05
C PRO A 121 1.21 -0.23 -2.99
N ALA A 122 0.04 0.02 -2.39
CA ALA A 122 -0.10 1.00 -1.32
C ALA A 122 0.66 0.57 -0.05
N THR A 123 0.51 -0.69 0.35
CA THR A 123 1.19 -1.24 1.54
C THR A 123 2.71 -1.22 1.39
N LEU A 124 3.22 -1.70 0.25
CA LEU A 124 4.66 -1.74 -0.04
C LEU A 124 5.23 -0.33 -0.20
N GLY A 125 4.55 0.57 -0.92
CA GLY A 125 4.97 1.96 -1.09
C GLY A 125 5.08 2.70 0.24
N TYR A 126 4.11 2.49 1.13
CA TYR A 126 4.13 3.08 2.48
C TYR A 126 5.31 2.55 3.31
N LEU A 127 5.59 1.25 3.28
CA LEU A 127 6.73 0.66 4.00
C LEU A 127 8.08 1.16 3.47
N VAL A 128 8.23 1.30 2.15
CA VAL A 128 9.44 1.89 1.54
C VAL A 128 9.67 3.31 2.03
N ALA A 129 8.63 4.15 2.02
CA ALA A 129 8.72 5.52 2.49
C ALA A 129 9.01 5.57 4.01
N MET A 130 8.36 4.71 4.81
CA MET A 130 8.54 4.64 6.26
C MET A 130 9.99 4.38 6.66
N LEU A 131 10.73 3.54 5.92
CA LEU A 131 12.14 3.26 6.18
C LEU A 131 13.07 4.48 5.97
N HIS A 132 12.59 5.49 5.23
CA HIS A 132 13.27 6.77 5.02
C HIS A 132 12.70 7.89 5.91
N ASN A 133 11.52 7.68 6.49
CA ASN A 133 10.82 8.60 7.39
C ASN A 133 10.79 10.08 6.90
N PRO A 134 10.36 10.36 5.65
CA PRO A 134 10.33 11.71 5.13
C PRO A 134 9.23 12.55 5.80
N ASN A 135 9.47 13.85 5.93
CA ASN A 135 8.50 14.80 6.48
C ASN A 135 8.03 15.82 5.43
N ASN A 136 6.88 15.56 4.80
CA ASN A 136 6.35 16.33 3.68
C ASN A 136 5.99 17.80 4.00
N VAL A 137 6.00 18.23 5.27
CA VAL A 137 5.78 19.64 5.62
C VAL A 137 6.90 20.57 5.12
N ALA A 138 8.12 20.05 4.99
CA ALA A 138 9.30 20.83 4.63
C ALA A 138 10.07 20.10 3.52
N VAL A 139 10.19 20.75 2.36
CA VAL A 139 10.79 20.16 1.15
C VAL A 139 12.22 19.66 1.38
N GLU A 140 12.98 20.31 2.26
CA GLU A 140 14.34 19.88 2.64
C GLU A 140 14.38 18.53 3.38
N ALA A 141 13.31 18.17 4.09
CA ALA A 141 13.18 16.91 4.83
C ALA A 141 12.53 15.79 4.00
N SER A 142 12.07 16.10 2.78
CA SER A 142 11.27 15.20 1.94
C SER A 142 11.28 15.56 0.46
N PRO A 143 12.44 15.88 -0.16
CA PRO A 143 12.46 16.49 -1.49
C PRO A 143 11.79 15.61 -2.55
N LEU A 144 11.99 14.29 -2.45
CA LEU A 144 11.34 13.32 -3.33
C LEU A 144 9.86 13.16 -3.01
N THR A 145 9.48 12.91 -1.76
CA THR A 145 8.08 12.59 -1.42
C THR A 145 7.16 13.82 -1.44
N SER A 146 7.69 15.03 -1.26
CA SER A 146 6.96 16.28 -1.54
C SER A 146 6.65 16.41 -3.03
N TYR A 147 7.57 16.03 -3.92
CA TYR A 147 7.30 16.01 -5.36
C TYR A 147 6.31 14.89 -5.74
N VAL A 148 6.44 13.71 -5.14
CA VAL A 148 5.47 12.61 -5.34
C VAL A 148 4.08 13.05 -4.92
N GLU A 149 3.92 13.72 -3.78
CA GLU A 149 2.63 14.26 -3.34
C GLU A 149 2.07 15.30 -4.32
N TYR A 150 2.92 16.18 -4.85
CA TYR A 150 2.52 17.09 -5.93
C TYR A 150 1.98 16.32 -7.14
N CYS A 151 2.68 15.27 -7.59
CA CYS A 151 2.20 14.43 -8.69
C CYS A 151 0.85 13.75 -8.38
N VAL A 152 0.66 13.25 -7.16
CA VAL A 152 -0.63 12.67 -6.72
C VAL A 152 -1.74 13.72 -6.75
N GLY A 153 -1.47 14.94 -6.27
CA GLY A 153 -2.41 16.06 -6.36
C GLY A 153 -2.83 16.34 -7.81
N GLN A 154 -1.86 16.39 -8.74
CA GLN A 154 -2.15 16.56 -10.15
C GLN A 154 -2.96 15.40 -10.75
N GLN A 155 -2.68 14.15 -10.35
CA GLN A 155 -3.45 12.98 -10.79
C GLN A 155 -4.91 13.03 -10.31
N LEU A 156 -5.14 13.44 -9.06
CA LEU A 156 -6.48 13.63 -8.51
C LEU A 156 -7.23 14.75 -9.22
N CYS A 157 -6.57 15.87 -9.50
CA CYS A 157 -7.15 16.94 -10.30
C CYS A 157 -7.57 16.45 -11.69
N LYS A 158 -6.69 15.71 -12.37
CA LYS A 158 -6.98 15.13 -13.70
C LYS A 158 -8.18 14.18 -13.65
N MET A 159 -8.22 13.30 -12.65
CA MET A 159 -9.30 12.33 -12.45
C MET A 159 -10.67 13.02 -12.29
N LEU A 160 -10.71 14.16 -11.61
CA LEU A 160 -11.93 14.96 -11.41
C LEU A 160 -12.27 15.89 -12.58
N GLY A 161 -11.44 15.93 -13.63
CA GLY A 161 -11.64 16.80 -14.79
C GLY A 161 -11.19 18.25 -14.57
N TYR A 162 -10.38 18.53 -13.55
CA TYR A 162 -9.73 19.82 -13.36
C TYR A 162 -8.50 19.96 -14.25
N ARG A 163 -8.21 21.21 -14.67
CA ARG A 163 -7.07 21.50 -15.55
C ARG A 163 -5.74 21.31 -14.84
N THR A 164 -4.89 20.46 -15.41
CA THR A 164 -3.56 20.16 -14.87
C THR A 164 -2.48 21.12 -15.36
N GLN A 165 -1.31 21.08 -14.72
CA GLN A 165 -0.15 21.87 -15.12
C GLN A 165 0.31 21.54 -16.56
N GLU A 166 0.21 20.28 -16.97
CA GLU A 166 0.60 19.81 -18.31
C GLU A 166 -0.28 20.46 -19.39
N GLU A 167 -1.60 20.45 -19.19
CA GLU A 167 -2.58 21.02 -20.14
C GLU A 167 -2.45 22.54 -20.28
N LEU A 168 -2.01 23.23 -19.23
CA LEU A 168 -1.74 24.68 -19.25
C LEU A 168 -0.46 25.04 -20.00
N SER A 169 0.44 24.08 -20.25
CA SER A 169 1.70 24.30 -20.97
C SER A 169 1.58 24.15 -22.48
N GLU A 170 0.57 23.43 -22.97
CA GLU A 170 0.32 23.19 -24.39
C GLU A 170 -0.58 24.28 -25.02
N ASP A 171 -1.61 24.72 -24.30
CA ASP A 171 -2.53 25.76 -24.76
C ASP A 171 -1.99 27.14 -24.36
N ASN A 172 -1.28 27.80 -25.29
CA ASN A 172 -0.73 29.17 -25.20
C ASN A 172 -1.81 30.29 -25.03
N LYS A 173 -2.99 29.96 -24.48
CA LYS A 173 -4.15 30.84 -24.30
C LYS A 173 -4.43 31.05 -22.81
N VAL A 174 -4.18 32.29 -22.37
CA VAL A 174 -4.73 33.02 -21.20
C VAL A 174 -4.97 32.21 -19.93
N LYS A 175 -4.13 32.49 -18.91
CA LYS A 175 -4.23 32.16 -17.47
C LYS A 175 -5.61 31.70 -16.98
N ALA A 176 -5.99 30.46 -17.29
CA ALA A 176 -7.09 29.77 -16.64
C ALA A 176 -6.56 29.14 -15.35
N TYR A 177 -7.34 29.20 -14.27
CA TYR A 177 -6.95 28.80 -12.92
C TYR A 177 -6.23 27.45 -12.89
N LYS A 178 -5.05 27.41 -12.24
CA LYS A 178 -4.29 26.18 -12.01
C LYS A 178 -4.93 25.41 -10.87
N SER A 179 -5.33 24.17 -11.12
CA SER A 179 -5.76 23.27 -10.06
C SER A 179 -4.56 22.73 -9.29
N TRP A 180 -4.75 22.51 -8.00
CA TRP A 180 -3.78 21.93 -7.08
C TRP A 180 -4.52 21.13 -6.02
N GLY A 181 -3.87 20.08 -5.52
CA GLY A 181 -4.36 19.27 -4.42
C GLY A 181 -3.19 18.68 -3.65
N HIS A 182 -3.46 18.23 -2.44
CA HIS A 182 -2.50 17.56 -1.56
C HIS A 182 -3.21 16.49 -0.73
N VAL A 183 -2.43 15.70 0.01
CA VAL A 183 -2.97 14.66 0.89
C VAL A 183 -3.22 15.27 2.27
N THR A 184 -4.41 15.03 2.83
CA THR A 184 -4.76 15.35 4.22
C THR A 184 -4.72 14.08 5.07
N CYS A 185 -4.82 14.22 6.39
CA CYS A 185 -4.88 13.05 7.28
C CYS A 185 -6.15 12.21 7.09
N ASP A 186 -7.26 12.85 6.73
CA ASP A 186 -8.54 12.22 6.43
C ASP A 186 -9.48 13.20 5.68
N GLY A 187 -10.66 12.70 5.31
CA GLY A 187 -11.68 13.48 4.60
C GLY A 187 -12.37 14.56 5.45
N SER A 188 -12.35 14.46 6.77
CA SER A 188 -12.90 15.49 7.67
C SER A 188 -12.02 16.74 7.65
N VAL A 189 -10.70 16.55 7.71
CA VAL A 189 -9.74 17.66 7.57
C VAL A 189 -9.78 18.26 6.16
N ALA A 190 -9.90 17.44 5.12
CA ALA A 190 -10.09 17.96 3.76
C ALA A 190 -11.34 18.86 3.64
N ASN A 191 -12.46 18.46 4.26
CA ASN A 191 -13.67 19.27 4.29
C ASN A 191 -13.49 20.56 5.10
N LEU A 192 -12.77 20.49 6.23
CA LEU A 192 -12.45 21.66 7.05
C LEU A 192 -11.61 22.68 6.25
N GLU A 193 -10.54 22.23 5.59
CA GLU A 193 -9.67 23.06 4.77
C GLU A 193 -10.41 23.68 3.57
N ALA A 194 -11.36 22.95 2.98
CA ALA A 194 -12.20 23.48 1.90
C ALA A 194 -13.15 24.61 2.35
N MET A 195 -13.49 24.67 3.64
CA MET A 195 -14.35 25.71 4.22
C MET A 195 -13.59 26.90 4.81
N TRP A 196 -12.28 26.75 5.05
CA TRP A 196 -11.48 27.65 5.88
C TRP A 196 -11.28 29.05 5.26
#